data_AF-A0A972UI64-F1
#
_entry.id   AF-A0A972UI64-F1
#
_cell.length_a   1.000
_cell.length_b   1.000
_cell.length_c   1.000
_cell.angle_alpha   90.00
_cell.angle_beta   90.00
_cell.angle_gamma   90.00
#
_symmetry.space_group_name_H-M   'P 1'
#
loop_
_entity.id
_entity.type
_entity.pdbx_description
1 polymer ?
#
loop_
_entity_poly.entity_id
_entity_poly.type
_entity_poly.pdbx_seq_one_letter_code
_entity_poly.pdbx_strand_id
1 'polypeptide(L)'
;MRSLMVSLVLLLASAYVPGPAGATQHYQPWANPDGTTPDARLQGFVDKLNAIIGEAEKARAADPRLLRDLKALADKYKQPLLPGQAGRPSTKQLFADDFADGDFTRNPAWTVTQGKFWIEAGWGLRSAVKHQAQPEQKRSGGRDDAAAIFGQILQQALDPKGRNSGGGTTTTTSAAQPAAIRTDFRLANGFTIEFEFSSWIREDKTPGRLEIGATQGGDSAGRSSGYFLAYGQGGLWELLRRTATGTRVIDSRQGAQGLEDKKTHRIVWTRRADGLMTVSVDGQETLKAADQGFRDAFDGLGLVNRGGDYIVKRVQIYATQ
;
A
#
# COMPACT_ATOMS: atom_id res chain seq x y z
N MET A 1 71.44 29.85 -52.40
CA MET A 1 70.76 31.01 -51.78
C MET A 1 69.95 30.50 -50.59
N ARG A 2 70.21 31.06 -49.38
CA ARG A 2 69.36 31.11 -48.16
C ARG A 2 68.80 29.77 -47.62
N SER A 3 69.29 29.20 -46.52
CA SER A 3 69.18 29.61 -45.10
C SER A 3 68.06 28.87 -44.33
N LEU A 4 68.44 28.39 -43.13
CA LEU A 4 67.64 28.04 -41.93
C LEU A 4 66.76 26.77 -41.91
N MET A 5 67.29 25.74 -41.22
CA MET A 5 66.91 25.31 -39.86
C MET A 5 65.46 25.52 -39.35
N VAL A 6 64.91 24.44 -38.77
CA VAL A 6 64.09 24.33 -37.53
C VAL A 6 62.84 23.44 -37.68
N SER A 7 62.77 22.50 -36.74
CA SER A 7 61.82 21.42 -36.48
C SER A 7 60.34 21.83 -36.39
N LEU A 8 59.45 20.87 -36.70
CA LEU A 8 58.15 20.77 -36.03
C LEU A 8 57.83 19.29 -35.73
N VAL A 9 57.77 19.00 -34.44
CA VAL A 9 57.25 17.76 -33.87
C VAL A 9 55.72 17.76 -34.04
N LEU A 10 55.16 16.71 -34.65
CA LEU A 10 53.72 16.48 -34.65
C LEU A 10 53.41 15.20 -33.89
N LEU A 11 52.85 15.40 -32.71
CA LEU A 11 52.18 14.40 -31.88
C LEU A 11 50.87 14.00 -32.59
N LEU A 12 50.72 12.74 -32.97
CA LEU A 12 49.45 12.18 -33.45
C LEU A 12 49.02 11.05 -32.53
N ALA A 13 48.17 11.42 -31.56
CA ALA A 13 47.36 10.50 -30.78
C ALA A 13 46.31 9.88 -31.72
N SER A 14 46.39 8.57 -31.94
CA SER A 14 45.37 7.83 -32.69
C SER A 14 44.48 7.07 -31.71
N ALA A 15 43.19 7.37 -31.80
CA ALA A 15 42.13 6.91 -30.92
C ALA A 15 41.91 5.40 -30.97
N TYR A 16 41.78 4.80 -29.79
CA TYR A 16 41.22 3.46 -29.60
C TYR A 16 39.70 3.53 -29.78
N VAL A 17 39.15 2.71 -30.68
CA VAL A 17 37.70 2.46 -30.78
C VAL A 17 37.38 1.21 -29.97
N PRO A 18 36.62 1.29 -28.85
CA PRO A 18 36.13 0.09 -28.18
C PRO A 18 34.83 -0.40 -28.84
N GLY A 19 34.77 -1.70 -29.14
CA GLY A 19 33.55 -2.39 -29.56
C GLY A 19 32.54 -2.55 -28.42
N PRO A 20 31.28 -2.96 -28.72
CA PRO A 20 30.24 -3.08 -27.72
C PRO A 20 30.51 -4.27 -26.78
N ALA A 21 30.87 -3.97 -25.53
CA ALA A 21 30.91 -4.96 -24.47
C ALA A 21 29.47 -5.28 -24.04
N GLY A 22 29.06 -6.53 -24.25
CA GLY A 22 27.85 -7.08 -23.64
C GLY A 22 28.01 -7.08 -22.11
N ALA A 23 27.18 -6.30 -21.42
CA ALA A 23 27.13 -6.28 -19.97
C ALA A 23 26.42 -7.53 -19.46
N THR A 24 27.19 -8.60 -19.24
CA THR A 24 26.75 -9.77 -18.47
C THR A 24 26.52 -9.31 -17.02
N GLN A 25 25.27 -9.36 -16.59
CA GLN A 25 24.84 -9.09 -15.21
C GLN A 25 25.47 -10.10 -14.25
N HIS A 26 26.66 -9.80 -13.74
CA HIS A 26 27.24 -10.51 -12.61
C HIS A 26 26.96 -9.73 -11.33
N TYR A 27 25.71 -9.78 -10.87
CA TYR A 27 25.39 -9.50 -9.48
C TYR A 27 24.98 -10.82 -8.82
N GLN A 28 25.95 -11.49 -8.20
CA GLN A 28 25.62 -12.51 -7.22
C GLN A 28 25.24 -11.80 -5.93
N PRO A 29 24.06 -12.05 -5.34
CA PRO A 29 23.76 -11.58 -4.01
C PRO A 29 24.82 -12.15 -3.05
N TRP A 30 25.33 -11.30 -2.15
CA TRP A 30 26.31 -11.69 -1.14
C TRP A 30 25.81 -12.94 -0.39
N ALA A 31 26.43 -14.08 -0.66
CA ALA A 31 26.12 -15.34 0.00
C ALA A 31 26.78 -15.33 1.38
N ASN A 32 25.98 -15.61 2.42
CA ASN A 32 26.49 -15.82 3.76
C ASN A 32 27.50 -16.98 3.76
N PRO A 33 28.72 -16.81 4.30
CA PRO A 33 29.78 -17.82 4.25
C PRO A 33 29.45 -19.12 5.01
N ASP A 34 28.40 -19.12 5.84
CA ASP A 34 27.96 -20.29 6.59
C ASP A 34 26.78 -21.05 5.94
N GLY A 35 26.24 -20.57 4.80
CA GLY A 35 25.10 -21.19 4.11
C GLY A 35 23.76 -21.21 4.88
N THR A 36 23.75 -20.82 6.15
CA THR A 36 22.57 -20.90 7.02
C THR A 36 21.64 -19.70 6.80
N THR A 37 20.43 -19.97 6.31
CA THR A 37 19.35 -18.98 6.17
C THR A 37 18.93 -18.42 7.54
N PRO A 38 18.39 -17.19 7.61
CA PRO A 38 17.87 -16.63 8.86
C PRO A 38 16.87 -17.56 9.57
N ASP A 39 16.03 -18.27 8.80
CA ASP A 39 15.07 -19.24 9.31
C ASP A 39 15.75 -20.47 9.93
N ALA A 40 16.83 -20.96 9.31
CA ALA A 40 17.61 -22.07 9.85
C ALA A 40 18.36 -21.68 11.14
N ARG A 41 18.79 -20.41 11.28
CA ARG A 41 19.39 -19.90 12.53
C ARG A 41 18.36 -19.79 13.65
N LEU A 42 17.15 -19.32 13.33
CA LEU A 42 16.04 -19.22 14.29
C LEU A 42 15.59 -20.61 14.76
N GLN A 43 15.44 -21.56 13.83
CA GLN A 43 15.12 -22.95 14.16
C GLN A 43 16.19 -23.56 15.09
N GLY A 44 17.47 -23.38 14.76
CA GLY A 44 18.58 -23.84 15.61
C GLY A 44 18.62 -23.18 17.00
N PHE A 45 18.20 -21.92 17.12
CA PHE A 45 18.05 -21.26 18.42
C PHE A 45 16.90 -21.86 19.24
N VAL A 46 15.75 -22.08 18.62
CA VAL A 46 14.57 -22.66 19.26
C VAL A 46 14.82 -24.11 19.72
N ASP A 47 15.58 -24.87 18.93
CA ASP A 47 15.97 -26.23 19.30
C ASP A 47 16.92 -26.25 20.51
N LYS A 48 17.91 -25.34 20.53
CA LYS A 48 18.80 -25.16 21.69
C LYS A 48 18.04 -24.71 22.94
N LEU A 49 17.09 -23.79 22.80
CA LEU A 49 16.26 -23.32 23.92
C LEU A 49 15.44 -24.48 24.51
N ASN A 50 14.82 -25.30 23.66
CA ASN A 50 14.06 -26.48 24.11
C ASN A 50 14.95 -27.53 24.80
N ALA A 51 16.19 -27.72 24.33
CA ALA A 51 17.14 -28.62 24.98
C ALA A 51 17.49 -28.14 26.40
N ILE A 52 17.79 -26.84 26.56
CA ILE A 52 18.09 -26.25 27.88
C ILE A 52 16.88 -26.33 28.82
N ILE A 53 15.65 -26.10 28.31
CA ILE A 53 14.42 -26.26 29.10
C ILE A 53 14.26 -27.72 29.56
N GLY A 54 14.48 -28.69 28.68
CA GLY A 54 14.41 -30.11 29.03
C GLY A 54 15.46 -30.54 30.06
N GLU A 55 16.68 -30.01 29.97
CA GLU A 55 17.72 -30.23 30.97
C GLU A 55 17.35 -29.62 32.33
N ALA A 56 16.79 -28.40 32.33
CA ALA A 56 16.34 -27.72 33.54
C ALA A 56 15.15 -28.42 34.22
N GLU A 57 14.21 -28.97 33.43
CA GLU A 57 13.12 -29.83 33.91
C GLU A 57 13.66 -31.12 34.57
N LYS A 58 14.60 -31.81 33.89
CA LYS A 58 15.20 -33.06 34.39
C LYS A 58 16.00 -32.85 35.67
N ALA A 59 16.71 -31.73 35.77
CA ALA A 59 17.50 -31.37 36.94
C ALA A 59 16.67 -30.73 38.08
N ARG A 60 15.38 -30.43 37.87
CA ARG A 60 14.54 -29.60 38.75
C ARG A 60 15.22 -28.28 39.15
N ALA A 61 16.02 -27.72 38.25
CA ALA A 61 16.87 -26.56 38.53
C ALA A 61 16.14 -25.21 38.33
N ALA A 62 14.88 -25.23 37.89
CA ALA A 62 14.07 -24.05 37.63
C ALA A 62 12.60 -24.27 38.02
N ASP A 63 11.87 -23.16 38.17
CA ASP A 63 10.45 -23.16 38.54
C ASP A 63 9.58 -23.83 37.43
N PRO A 64 8.69 -24.77 37.78
CA PRO A 64 7.85 -25.48 36.81
C PRO A 64 6.85 -24.61 36.03
N ARG A 65 6.49 -23.40 36.50
CA ARG A 65 5.67 -22.46 35.73
C ARG A 65 6.51 -21.76 34.68
N LEU A 66 7.69 -21.27 35.07
CA LEU A 66 8.64 -20.64 34.14
C LEU A 66 9.03 -21.58 32.97
N LEU A 67 9.28 -22.86 33.25
CA LEU A 67 9.63 -23.84 32.22
C LEU A 67 8.48 -24.08 31.23
N ARG A 68 7.22 -24.07 31.70
CA ARG A 68 6.04 -24.15 30.84
C ARG A 68 5.87 -22.91 29.97
N ASP A 69 6.07 -21.72 30.53
CA ASP A 69 5.97 -20.47 29.79
C ASP A 69 7.06 -20.36 28.70
N LEU A 70 8.29 -20.78 29.03
CA LEU A 70 9.40 -20.84 28.07
C LEU A 70 9.15 -21.85 26.95
N LYS A 71 8.54 -23.01 27.26
CA LYS A 71 8.17 -24.02 26.26
C LYS A 71 7.05 -23.53 25.34
N ALA A 72 6.01 -22.93 25.91
CA ALA A 72 4.93 -22.31 25.13
C ALA A 72 5.47 -21.18 24.23
N LEU A 73 6.45 -20.41 24.71
CA LEU A 73 7.13 -19.39 23.91
C LEU A 73 7.95 -20.03 22.79
N ALA A 74 8.74 -21.07 23.06
CA ALA A 74 9.54 -21.77 22.06
C ALA A 74 8.67 -22.42 20.96
N ASP A 75 7.54 -23.03 21.35
CA ASP A 75 6.60 -23.66 20.41
C ASP A 75 5.93 -22.64 19.48
N LYS A 76 5.70 -21.40 19.95
CA LYS A 76 5.23 -20.28 19.12
C LYS A 76 6.19 -19.93 17.98
N TYR A 77 7.49 -20.22 18.14
CA TYR A 77 8.52 -19.96 17.12
C TYR A 77 8.87 -21.19 16.27
N LYS A 78 8.31 -22.38 16.55
CA LYS A 78 8.52 -23.63 15.76
C LYS A 78 7.63 -23.76 14.53
N GLN A 79 6.56 -22.97 14.41
CA GLN A 79 5.72 -23.01 13.21
C GLN A 79 6.51 -22.46 12.01
N PRO A 80 6.45 -23.09 10.81
CA PRO A 80 7.22 -22.63 9.66
C PRO A 80 6.84 -21.19 9.33
N LEU A 81 7.75 -20.26 9.62
CA LEU A 81 7.60 -18.86 9.27
C LEU A 81 7.87 -18.76 7.77
N LEU A 82 6.85 -18.43 6.98
CA LEU A 82 7.08 -17.87 5.66
C LEU A 82 7.86 -16.55 5.86
N PRO A 83 8.89 -16.25 5.05
CA PRO A 83 9.69 -15.04 5.22
C PRO A 83 8.78 -13.80 5.26
N GLY A 84 8.81 -13.04 6.37
CA GLY A 84 8.05 -11.79 6.54
C GLY A 84 6.80 -11.84 7.44
N GLN A 85 6.57 -12.92 8.19
CA GLN A 85 5.43 -13.07 9.10
C GLN A 85 5.82 -13.40 10.56
N ALA A 86 6.48 -12.47 11.27
CA ALA A 86 6.54 -12.59 12.73
C ALA A 86 5.20 -12.11 13.34
N GLY A 87 4.44 -13.03 13.97
CA GLY A 87 3.38 -12.67 14.92
C GLY A 87 1.91 -12.81 14.49
N ARG A 88 1.56 -13.68 13.53
CA ARG A 88 0.14 -13.82 13.10
C ARG A 88 -0.51 -15.11 13.60
N PRO A 89 -1.77 -15.06 14.09
CA PRO A 89 -2.57 -16.27 14.29
C PRO A 89 -2.76 -16.96 12.93
N SER A 90 -2.98 -18.29 12.93
CA SER A 90 -3.26 -19.08 11.73
C SER A 90 -4.45 -18.49 10.95
N THR A 91 -4.16 -17.76 9.88
CA THR A 91 -5.17 -17.02 9.11
C THR A 91 -5.29 -17.64 7.71
N LYS A 92 -6.51 -18.01 7.30
CA LYS A 92 -6.78 -18.59 5.98
C LYS A 92 -6.64 -17.48 4.94
N GLN A 93 -5.73 -17.64 3.97
CA GLN A 93 -5.64 -16.73 2.84
C GLN A 93 -6.89 -16.85 1.96
N LEU A 94 -7.56 -15.73 1.74
CA LEU A 94 -8.78 -15.63 0.94
C LEU A 94 -8.52 -15.09 -0.46
N PHE A 95 -7.52 -14.21 -0.59
CA PHE A 95 -7.19 -13.51 -1.82
C PHE A 95 -5.70 -13.20 -1.87
N ALA A 96 -5.13 -13.28 -3.06
CA ALA A 96 -3.75 -12.90 -3.34
C ALA A 96 -3.64 -12.43 -4.78
N ASP A 97 -2.99 -11.29 -4.99
CA ASP A 97 -2.63 -10.80 -6.31
C ASP A 97 -1.32 -10.01 -6.21
N ASP A 98 -0.37 -10.29 -7.09
CA ASP A 98 0.91 -9.56 -7.22
C ASP A 98 1.06 -8.90 -8.60
N PHE A 99 0.04 -9.04 -9.46
CA PHE A 99 -0.04 -8.49 -10.81
C PHE A 99 1.15 -8.86 -11.71
N ALA A 100 1.91 -9.90 -11.37
CA ALA A 100 3.14 -10.27 -12.07
C ALA A 100 2.85 -10.93 -13.43
N ASP A 101 1.64 -11.46 -13.60
CA ASP A 101 1.17 -12.09 -14.85
C ASP A 101 0.78 -11.09 -15.94
N GLY A 102 0.70 -9.80 -15.62
CA GLY A 102 0.36 -8.75 -16.57
C GLY A 102 -1.14 -8.58 -16.82
N ASP A 103 -2.01 -9.29 -16.10
CA ASP A 103 -3.44 -9.29 -16.37
C ASP A 103 -4.30 -9.33 -15.09
N PHE A 104 -4.70 -8.15 -14.61
CA PHE A 104 -5.61 -8.05 -13.46
C PHE A 104 -7.03 -8.57 -13.72
N THR A 105 -7.39 -8.96 -14.94
CA THR A 105 -8.76 -9.41 -15.25
C THR A 105 -8.98 -10.89 -14.98
N ARG A 106 -7.92 -11.64 -14.65
CA ARG A 106 -7.97 -13.09 -14.42
C ARG A 106 -7.07 -13.49 -13.24
N ASN A 107 -7.55 -14.44 -12.44
CA ASN A 107 -6.77 -15.15 -11.41
C ASN A 107 -5.91 -14.26 -10.47
N PRO A 108 -6.52 -13.40 -9.64
CA PRO A 108 -7.96 -13.17 -9.47
C PRO A 108 -8.51 -12.09 -10.41
N ALA A 109 -9.83 -12.10 -10.65
CA ALA A 109 -10.46 -11.17 -11.57
C ALA A 109 -10.84 -9.85 -10.89
N TRP A 110 -10.28 -8.75 -11.37
CA TRP A 110 -10.71 -7.40 -11.01
C TRP A 110 -11.58 -6.80 -12.11
N THR A 111 -12.61 -6.07 -11.68
CA THR A 111 -13.54 -5.36 -12.55
C THR A 111 -13.38 -3.84 -12.37
N VAL A 112 -13.03 -3.15 -13.44
CA VAL A 112 -12.99 -1.68 -13.46
C VAL A 112 -14.43 -1.16 -13.51
N THR A 113 -14.79 -0.34 -12.53
CA THR A 113 -16.13 0.28 -12.44
C THR A 113 -16.12 1.75 -12.85
N GLN A 114 -14.96 2.42 -12.81
CA GLN A 114 -14.79 3.78 -13.30
C GLN A 114 -13.32 4.07 -13.65
N GLY A 115 -13.10 4.96 -14.61
CA GLY A 115 -11.76 5.47 -14.94
C GLY A 115 -10.88 4.42 -15.59
N LYS A 116 -9.57 4.50 -15.33
CA LYS A 116 -8.57 3.66 -15.99
C LYS A 116 -7.63 3.00 -15.00
N PHE A 117 -7.39 1.71 -15.23
CA PHE A 117 -6.37 0.88 -14.61
C PHE A 117 -5.60 0.16 -15.71
N TRP A 118 -4.31 -0.09 -15.51
CA TRP A 118 -3.47 -0.87 -16.41
C TRP A 118 -2.34 -1.53 -15.63
N ILE A 119 -1.78 -2.61 -16.15
CA ILE A 119 -0.54 -3.15 -15.60
C ILE A 119 0.65 -2.36 -16.15
N GLU A 120 1.45 -1.84 -15.24
CA GLU A 120 2.77 -1.28 -15.52
C GLU A 120 3.79 -2.40 -15.37
N ALA A 121 4.45 -2.78 -16.47
CA ALA A 121 5.30 -3.97 -16.54
C ALA A 121 6.42 -3.92 -15.48
N GLY A 122 6.51 -4.96 -14.64
CA GLY A 122 7.46 -5.04 -13.53
C GLY A 122 7.07 -4.24 -12.28
N TRP A 123 6.06 -3.37 -12.35
CA TRP A 123 5.65 -2.49 -11.26
C TRP A 123 4.31 -2.87 -10.62
N GLY A 124 3.31 -3.31 -11.39
CA GLY A 124 2.01 -3.76 -10.87
C GLY A 124 0.82 -2.97 -11.41
N LEU A 125 -0.31 -3.02 -10.70
CA LEU A 125 -1.55 -2.36 -11.10
C LEU A 125 -1.46 -0.85 -10.87
N ARG A 126 -1.49 -0.09 -11.97
CA ARG A 126 -1.38 1.37 -11.94
C ARG A 126 -2.71 2.06 -12.22
N SER A 127 -2.90 3.20 -11.56
CA SER A 127 -3.94 4.16 -11.89
C SER A 127 -3.41 5.59 -11.75
N ALA A 128 -3.60 6.41 -12.77
CA ALA A 128 -3.31 7.84 -12.73
C ALA A 128 -4.53 8.66 -13.16
N VAL A 129 -5.01 9.53 -12.28
CA VAL A 129 -6.18 10.38 -12.51
C VAL A 129 -5.72 11.83 -12.55
N LYS A 130 -5.95 12.51 -13.69
CA LYS A 130 -5.62 13.93 -13.87
C LYS A 130 -6.77 14.82 -13.41
N HIS A 131 -6.43 15.92 -12.75
CA HIS A 131 -7.36 17.02 -12.57
C HIS A 131 -7.48 17.76 -13.91
N GLN A 132 -8.70 17.95 -14.41
CA GLN A 132 -8.90 18.77 -15.60
C GLN A 132 -8.73 20.24 -15.21
N ALA A 133 -7.65 20.86 -15.69
CA ALA A 133 -7.48 22.30 -15.60
C ALA A 133 -8.55 22.98 -16.48
N GLN A 134 -9.32 23.89 -15.88
CA GLN A 134 -10.24 24.75 -16.60
C GLN A 134 -9.42 25.84 -17.32
N PRO A 135 -9.74 26.24 -18.57
CA PRO A 135 -9.07 27.37 -19.20
C PRO A 135 -9.23 28.63 -18.34
N GLU A 136 -8.09 29.26 -18.05
CA GLU A 136 -7.89 30.27 -17.03
C GLU A 136 -8.65 31.57 -17.36
N GLN A 137 -9.77 31.82 -16.67
CA GLN A 137 -10.32 33.17 -16.53
C GLN A 137 -9.76 33.80 -15.27
N LYS A 138 -8.84 34.77 -15.45
CA LYS A 138 -8.23 35.60 -14.40
C LYS A 138 -9.24 35.97 -13.31
N ARG A 139 -9.07 35.43 -12.10
CA ARG A 139 -9.54 36.07 -10.87
C ARG A 139 -8.51 35.92 -9.76
N SER A 140 -8.27 37.05 -9.13
CA SER A 140 -7.27 37.37 -8.12
C SER A 140 -7.55 36.73 -6.76
N GLY A 141 -6.47 36.33 -6.08
CA GLY A 141 -6.34 36.52 -4.63
C GLY A 141 -6.54 35.30 -3.74
N GLY A 142 -5.44 34.62 -3.43
CA GLY A 142 -4.97 34.42 -2.06
C GLY A 142 -5.78 33.53 -1.10
N ARG A 143 -5.19 32.35 -0.86
CA ARG A 143 -5.26 31.48 0.34
C ARG A 143 -6.46 30.51 0.41
N ASP A 144 -6.10 29.26 0.71
CA ASP A 144 -6.95 28.11 1.11
C ASP A 144 -7.40 27.09 0.04
N ASP A 145 -6.47 26.67 -0.83
CA ASP A 145 -6.70 25.58 -1.80
C ASP A 145 -6.92 24.21 -1.13
N ALA A 146 -6.35 23.96 0.05
CA ALA A 146 -6.56 22.71 0.79
C ALA A 146 -7.97 22.64 1.42
N ALA A 147 -8.46 23.74 2.00
CA ALA A 147 -9.79 23.77 2.63
C ALA A 147 -10.92 23.70 1.60
N ALA A 148 -10.69 24.20 0.38
CA ALA A 148 -11.65 24.12 -0.73
C ALA A 148 -11.93 22.67 -1.17
N ILE A 149 -10.91 21.80 -1.15
CA ILE A 149 -11.06 20.38 -1.51
C ILE A 149 -11.82 19.61 -0.42
N PHE A 150 -11.54 19.89 0.86
CA PHE A 150 -12.28 19.31 1.99
C PHE A 150 -13.75 19.78 2.00
N GLY A 151 -14.02 21.04 1.65
CA GLY A 151 -15.37 21.59 1.54
C GLY A 151 -16.21 20.91 0.45
N GLN A 152 -15.62 20.59 -0.70
CA GLN A 152 -16.34 19.98 -1.83
C GLN A 152 -16.66 18.49 -1.62
N ILE A 153 -15.76 17.73 -0.98
CA ILE A 153 -16.03 16.32 -0.62
C ILE A 153 -17.12 16.23 0.46
N LEU A 154 -17.14 17.19 1.40
CA LEU A 154 -18.20 17.29 2.40
C LEU A 154 -19.55 17.68 1.78
N GLN A 155 -19.58 18.61 0.81
CA GLN A 155 -20.79 19.01 0.10
C GLN A 155 -21.41 17.85 -0.70
N GLN A 156 -20.57 17.02 -1.33
CA GLN A 156 -21.01 15.87 -2.13
C GLN A 156 -21.52 14.69 -1.27
N ALA A 157 -21.19 14.69 0.03
CA ALA A 157 -21.75 13.77 1.01
C ALA A 157 -23.09 14.26 1.61
N LEU A 158 -23.40 15.56 1.50
CA LEU A 158 -24.58 16.17 2.10
C LEU A 158 -25.80 16.24 1.15
N ASP A 159 -25.59 16.26 -0.17
CA ASP A 159 -26.67 16.38 -1.16
C ASP A 159 -26.65 15.28 -2.25
N PRO A 160 -27.21 14.08 -1.99
CA PRO A 160 -27.26 12.98 -2.96
C PRO A 160 -28.37 13.14 -4.03
N LYS A 161 -29.24 14.16 -3.93
CA LYS A 161 -30.30 14.43 -4.92
C LYS A 161 -30.13 15.83 -5.47
N GLY A 162 -29.55 15.93 -6.66
CA GLY A 162 -29.33 17.20 -7.37
C GLY A 162 -30.61 18.01 -7.55
N ARG A 163 -30.86 18.94 -6.64
CA ARG A 163 -31.92 19.92 -6.76
C ARG A 163 -31.33 21.31 -6.54
N ASN A 164 -31.21 22.02 -7.66
CA ASN A 164 -30.84 23.43 -7.72
C ASN A 164 -31.62 24.27 -6.69
N SER A 165 -30.89 25.05 -5.89
CA SER A 165 -31.42 26.29 -5.34
C SER A 165 -30.33 27.36 -5.24
N GLY A 166 -30.44 28.38 -6.09
CA GLY A 166 -30.16 29.78 -5.73
C GLY A 166 -28.74 30.32 -5.91
N GLY A 167 -28.46 30.88 -7.10
CA GLY A 167 -27.86 32.21 -7.25
C GLY A 167 -26.55 32.52 -6.51
N GLY A 168 -25.44 31.94 -6.95
CA GLY A 168 -24.10 32.40 -6.62
C GLY A 168 -23.13 31.84 -7.65
N THR A 169 -22.36 32.71 -8.31
CA THR A 169 -21.37 32.37 -9.35
C THR A 169 -20.47 31.23 -8.87
N THR A 170 -20.82 30.00 -9.25
CA THR A 170 -20.13 28.81 -8.81
C THR A 170 -18.97 28.60 -9.77
N THR A 171 -17.77 28.91 -9.31
CA THR A 171 -16.54 28.38 -9.91
C THR A 171 -16.62 26.86 -9.77
N THR A 172 -17.17 26.17 -10.78
CA THR A 172 -17.07 24.73 -10.89
C THR A 172 -15.63 24.39 -11.22
N THR A 173 -14.76 24.33 -10.21
CA THR A 173 -13.49 23.63 -10.31
C THR A 173 -13.83 22.20 -10.68
N SER A 174 -13.43 21.76 -11.88
CA SER A 174 -13.68 20.41 -12.38
C SER A 174 -13.05 19.40 -11.42
N ALA A 175 -13.85 18.78 -10.56
CA ALA A 175 -13.39 17.69 -9.71
C ALA A 175 -12.97 16.53 -10.62
N ALA A 176 -11.74 16.06 -10.47
CA ALA A 176 -11.24 14.92 -11.24
C ALA A 176 -12.20 13.73 -11.06
N GLN A 177 -12.62 13.11 -12.17
CA GLN A 177 -13.40 11.89 -12.08
C GLN A 177 -12.53 10.77 -11.49
N PRO A 178 -12.95 10.12 -10.38
CA PRO A 178 -12.15 9.07 -9.78
C PRO A 178 -12.02 7.86 -10.71
N ALA A 179 -10.97 7.06 -10.51
CA ALA A 179 -10.88 5.71 -11.04
C ALA A 179 -11.21 4.71 -9.93
N ALA A 180 -12.06 3.72 -10.21
CA ALA A 180 -12.47 2.70 -9.26
C ALA A 180 -12.39 1.31 -9.87
N ILE A 181 -11.86 0.36 -9.12
CA ILE A 181 -11.75 -1.06 -9.47
C ILE A 181 -12.14 -1.90 -8.25
N ARG A 182 -12.72 -3.08 -8.49
CA ARG A 182 -13.14 -3.99 -7.42
C ARG A 182 -12.81 -5.43 -7.76
N THR A 183 -12.80 -6.28 -6.75
CA THR A 183 -12.83 -7.74 -6.88
C THR A 183 -13.87 -8.29 -5.92
N ASP A 184 -14.60 -9.30 -6.37
CA ASP A 184 -15.72 -9.88 -5.62
C ASP A 184 -15.33 -11.22 -5.00
N PHE A 185 -15.50 -11.30 -3.69
CA PHE A 185 -15.31 -12.52 -2.92
C PHE A 185 -15.86 -12.30 -1.52
N ARG A 186 -16.33 -13.38 -0.88
CA ARG A 186 -16.83 -13.29 0.49
C ARG A 186 -15.67 -13.09 1.46
N LEU A 187 -15.70 -11.97 2.18
CA LEU A 187 -14.74 -11.63 3.22
C LEU A 187 -15.43 -11.61 4.59
N ALA A 188 -14.90 -12.36 5.56
CA ALA A 188 -15.44 -12.38 6.91
C ALA A 188 -15.35 -10.99 7.58
N ASN A 189 -16.16 -10.77 8.61
CA ASN A 189 -16.16 -9.50 9.34
C ASN A 189 -14.81 -9.26 10.08
N GLY A 190 -14.11 -10.34 10.44
CA GLY A 190 -12.71 -10.31 10.87
C GLY A 190 -11.76 -10.57 9.69
N PHE A 191 -10.79 -9.68 9.47
CA PHE A 191 -9.84 -9.81 8.38
C PHE A 191 -8.48 -9.15 8.66
N THR A 192 -7.50 -9.52 7.84
CA THR A 192 -6.27 -8.76 7.61
C THR A 192 -6.17 -8.49 6.12
N ILE A 193 -6.01 -7.22 5.74
CA ILE A 193 -5.68 -6.79 4.39
C ILE A 193 -4.24 -6.28 4.41
N GLU A 194 -3.42 -6.84 3.55
CA GLU A 194 -2.08 -6.34 3.25
C GLU A 194 -2.06 -5.82 1.84
N PHE A 195 -1.48 -4.64 1.68
CA PHE A 195 -1.26 -4.10 0.37
C PHE A 195 0.07 -3.36 0.31
N GLU A 196 0.70 -3.47 -0.84
CA GLU A 196 1.95 -2.80 -1.13
C GLU A 196 1.72 -1.82 -2.27
N PHE A 197 2.06 -0.56 -2.08
CA PHE A 197 1.88 0.45 -3.13
C PHE A 197 2.98 1.51 -3.09
N SER A 198 3.12 2.22 -4.21
CA SER A 198 3.92 3.44 -4.35
C SER A 198 3.03 4.62 -4.72
N SER A 199 3.33 5.80 -4.17
CA SER A 199 2.69 7.06 -4.52
C SER A 199 3.65 7.92 -5.34
N TRP A 200 3.12 8.60 -6.35
CA TRP A 200 3.91 9.41 -7.28
C TRP A 200 3.37 10.85 -7.33
N ILE A 201 4.28 11.82 -7.24
CA ILE A 201 3.94 13.23 -7.49
C ILE A 201 3.71 13.40 -8.98
N ARG A 202 2.55 13.97 -9.32
CA ARG A 202 2.19 14.33 -10.68
C ARG A 202 2.80 15.68 -11.07
N GLU A 203 2.88 15.91 -12.38
CA GLU A 203 3.39 17.17 -12.94
C GLU A 203 2.57 18.40 -12.49
N ASP A 204 1.25 18.24 -12.39
CA ASP A 204 0.32 19.26 -11.90
C ASP A 204 0.41 19.53 -10.38
N LYS A 205 1.23 18.75 -9.65
CA LYS A 205 1.45 18.81 -8.19
C LYS A 205 0.17 18.86 -7.35
N THR A 206 -0.96 18.45 -7.93
CA THR A 206 -2.23 18.46 -7.22
C THR A 206 -2.32 17.18 -6.39
N PRO A 207 -2.50 17.28 -5.06
CA PRO A 207 -2.43 16.12 -4.19
C PRO A 207 -3.61 15.19 -4.46
N GLY A 208 -3.28 13.91 -4.61
CA GLY A 208 -4.23 12.83 -4.78
C GLY A 208 -4.68 12.14 -3.51
N ARG A 209 -5.66 11.22 -3.65
CA ARG A 209 -6.06 10.32 -2.56
C ARG A 209 -6.38 8.92 -3.05
N LEU A 210 -5.74 7.92 -2.45
CA LEU A 210 -6.02 6.50 -2.67
C LEU A 210 -6.90 5.97 -1.55
N GLU A 211 -7.95 5.22 -1.89
CA GLU A 211 -8.78 4.48 -0.94
C GLU A 211 -8.73 2.99 -1.27
N ILE A 212 -8.62 2.14 -0.25
CA ILE A 212 -8.77 0.69 -0.35
C ILE A 212 -9.68 0.20 0.77
N GLY A 213 -10.64 -0.68 0.46
CA GLY A 213 -11.69 -0.98 1.44
C GLY A 213 -12.36 -2.33 1.25
N ALA A 214 -12.76 -2.93 2.37
CA ALA A 214 -13.71 -4.03 2.40
C ALA A 214 -15.12 -3.49 2.16
N THR A 215 -15.80 -3.99 1.14
CA THR A 215 -17.06 -3.41 0.64
C THR A 215 -18.25 -4.32 0.88
N GLN A 216 -19.41 -3.73 1.19
CA GLN A 216 -20.73 -4.36 1.18
C GLN A 216 -21.58 -3.70 0.09
N GLY A 217 -22.32 -4.53 -0.66
CA GLY A 217 -23.18 -4.08 -1.75
C GLY A 217 -22.53 -4.06 -3.13
N GLY A 218 -23.38 -4.01 -4.16
CA GLY A 218 -23.02 -4.19 -5.57
C GLY A 218 -22.26 -3.04 -6.23
N ASP A 219 -22.16 -3.08 -7.56
CA ASP A 219 -21.31 -2.24 -8.39
C ASP A 219 -21.68 -0.77 -8.34
N SER A 220 -21.00 -0.06 -7.45
CA SER A 220 -21.14 1.37 -7.28
C SER A 220 -19.77 2.00 -7.44
N ALA A 221 -19.53 2.61 -8.61
CA ALA A 221 -18.31 3.30 -9.03
C ALA A 221 -17.63 4.14 -7.91
N GLY A 222 -16.83 3.49 -7.06
CA GLY A 222 -16.22 4.09 -5.87
C GLY A 222 -17.19 4.58 -4.79
N ARG A 223 -18.43 4.05 -4.73
CA ARG A 223 -19.49 4.46 -3.78
C ARG A 223 -20.01 3.31 -2.91
N SER A 224 -19.42 2.11 -2.99
CA SER A 224 -19.84 0.96 -2.18
C SER A 224 -19.76 1.26 -0.68
N SER A 225 -20.72 0.74 0.08
CA SER A 225 -20.67 0.82 1.54
C SER A 225 -19.54 -0.07 2.08
N GLY A 226 -19.02 0.21 3.27
CA GLY A 226 -17.98 -0.58 3.91
C GLY A 226 -16.98 0.25 4.71
N TYR A 227 -15.86 -0.37 5.03
CA TYR A 227 -14.72 0.33 5.64
C TYR A 227 -13.65 0.58 4.60
N PHE A 228 -13.02 1.75 4.65
CA PHE A 228 -11.95 2.13 3.73
C PHE A 228 -10.80 2.72 4.52
N LEU A 229 -9.58 2.27 4.21
CA LEU A 229 -8.37 2.98 4.54
C LEU A 229 -8.04 3.94 3.40
N ALA A 230 -7.80 5.21 3.74
CA ALA A 230 -7.44 6.22 2.78
C ALA A 230 -6.10 6.86 3.08
N TYR A 231 -5.36 7.09 2.00
CA TYR A 231 -4.08 7.79 1.98
C TYR A 231 -4.18 9.02 1.09
N GLY A 232 -4.07 10.20 1.67
CA GLY A 232 -3.88 11.47 0.94
C GLY A 232 -2.40 11.75 0.72
N GLN A 233 -2.04 12.15 -0.50
CA GLN A 233 -0.67 12.61 -0.78
C GLN A 233 -0.30 13.76 0.15
N GLY A 234 0.92 13.74 0.68
CA GLY A 234 1.31 14.60 1.80
C GLY A 234 1.17 13.92 3.18
N GLY A 235 0.76 12.65 3.25
CA GLY A 235 0.91 11.82 4.45
C GLY A 235 -0.33 11.65 5.32
N LEU A 236 -1.51 12.13 4.89
CA LEU A 236 -2.73 11.99 5.69
C LEU A 236 -3.29 10.56 5.56
N TRP A 237 -3.46 9.89 6.69
CA TRP A 237 -4.14 8.60 6.80
C TRP A 237 -5.49 8.75 7.46
N GLU A 238 -6.52 8.13 6.90
CA GLU A 238 -7.86 8.12 7.48
C GLU A 238 -8.48 6.72 7.40
N LEU A 239 -9.07 6.28 8.51
CA LEU A 239 -9.94 5.12 8.54
C LEU A 239 -11.38 5.61 8.41
N LEU A 240 -12.09 5.16 7.38
CA LEU A 240 -13.42 5.64 7.03
C LEU A 240 -14.45 4.52 7.18
N ARG A 241 -15.65 4.90 7.60
CA ARG A 241 -16.87 4.13 7.38
C ARG A 241 -17.71 4.82 6.31
N ARG A 242 -18.05 4.12 5.24
CA ARG A 242 -18.99 4.60 4.22
C ARG A 242 -20.28 3.80 4.30
N THR A 243 -21.41 4.48 4.37
CA THR A 243 -22.75 3.91 4.27
C THR A 243 -23.53 4.61 3.16
N ALA A 244 -24.74 4.13 2.85
CA ALA A 244 -25.64 4.80 1.91
C ALA A 244 -25.98 6.25 2.31
N THR A 245 -25.88 6.58 3.61
CA THR A 245 -26.21 7.90 4.15
C THR A 245 -25.03 8.85 4.24
N GLY A 246 -23.80 8.39 3.99
CA GLY A 246 -22.62 9.24 4.02
C GLY A 246 -21.33 8.54 4.44
N THR A 247 -20.26 9.33 4.57
CA THR A 247 -18.95 8.87 5.03
C THR A 247 -18.64 9.48 6.40
N ARG A 248 -18.10 8.67 7.30
CA ARG A 248 -17.61 9.08 8.61
C ARG A 248 -16.13 8.73 8.73
N VAL A 249 -15.32 9.68 9.19
CA VAL A 249 -13.95 9.43 9.63
C VAL A 249 -14.02 8.79 11.03
N ILE A 250 -13.46 7.58 11.16
CA ILE A 250 -13.36 6.84 12.42
C ILE A 250 -12.10 7.28 13.17
N ASP A 251 -10.99 7.37 12.45
CA ASP A 251 -9.69 7.79 12.95
C ASP A 251 -8.90 8.47 11.84
N SER A 252 -7.98 9.36 12.20
CA SER A 252 -7.13 10.08 11.25
C SER A 252 -5.79 10.41 11.87
N ARG A 253 -4.72 10.31 11.07
CA ARG A 253 -3.38 10.68 11.49
C ARG A 253 -2.59 11.30 10.35
N GLN A 254 -1.96 12.42 10.65
CA GLN A 254 -0.93 12.98 9.78
C GLN A 254 0.38 12.21 9.99
N GLY A 255 0.87 11.56 8.94
CA GLY A 255 2.17 10.90 8.92
C GLY A 255 3.31 11.91 8.96
N ALA A 256 4.47 11.47 9.48
CA ALA A 256 5.68 12.31 9.55
C ALA A 256 6.22 12.69 8.16
N GLN A 257 6.00 11.82 7.16
CA GLN A 257 6.38 12.03 5.77
C GLN A 257 5.29 11.46 4.85
N GLY A 258 5.17 12.05 3.65
CA GLY A 258 4.38 11.46 2.57
C GLY A 258 5.12 10.27 1.94
N LEU A 259 4.34 9.39 1.31
CA LEU A 259 4.81 8.21 0.58
C LEU A 259 5.08 8.49 -0.91
N GLU A 260 5.14 9.77 -1.29
CA GLU A 260 5.39 10.25 -2.65
C GLU A 260 6.86 10.08 -3.10
N ASP A 261 7.58 9.14 -2.51
CA ASP A 261 9.01 8.88 -2.74
C ASP A 261 9.27 7.83 -3.84
N LYS A 262 8.20 7.34 -4.47
CA LYS A 262 8.18 6.31 -5.52
C LYS A 262 8.66 4.93 -5.06
N LYS A 263 8.85 4.72 -3.75
CA LYS A 263 9.16 3.41 -3.19
C LYS A 263 7.88 2.66 -2.90
N THR A 264 8.02 1.34 -2.81
CA THR A 264 6.93 0.48 -2.40
C THR A 264 6.88 0.44 -0.87
N HIS A 265 5.74 0.83 -0.31
CA HIS A 265 5.46 0.78 1.12
C HIS A 265 4.49 -0.35 1.42
N ARG A 266 4.65 -1.01 2.57
CA ARG A 266 3.78 -2.10 3.02
C ARG A 266 2.80 -1.60 4.06
N ILE A 267 1.53 -1.79 3.78
CA ILE A 267 0.45 -1.41 4.69
C ILE A 267 -0.26 -2.67 5.15
N VAL A 268 -0.46 -2.79 6.46
CA VAL A 268 -1.20 -3.89 7.07
C VAL A 268 -2.37 -3.30 7.83
N TRP A 269 -3.58 -3.62 7.38
CA TRP A 269 -4.81 -3.24 8.06
C TRP A 269 -5.48 -4.50 8.61
N THR A 270 -5.65 -4.55 9.93
CA THR A 270 -6.39 -5.62 10.59
C THR A 270 -7.73 -5.11 11.09
N ARG A 271 -8.73 -5.98 11.05
CA ARG A 271 -10.01 -5.85 11.73
C ARG A 271 -10.31 -7.14 12.47
N ARG A 272 -10.61 -7.03 13.76
CA ARG A 272 -11.11 -8.13 14.59
C ARG A 272 -12.63 -8.20 14.54
N ALA A 273 -13.19 -9.35 14.92
CA ALA A 273 -14.65 -9.54 14.99
C ALA A 273 -15.35 -8.56 15.95
N ASP A 274 -14.66 -8.08 16.98
CA ASP A 274 -15.16 -7.05 17.91
C ASP A 274 -15.11 -5.63 17.34
N GLY A 275 -14.66 -5.45 16.10
CA GLY A 275 -14.59 -4.16 15.42
C GLY A 275 -13.33 -3.35 15.74
N LEU A 276 -12.40 -3.87 16.54
CA LEU A 276 -11.09 -3.24 16.70
C LEU A 276 -10.32 -3.33 15.38
N MET A 277 -9.85 -2.18 14.92
CA MET A 277 -9.06 -2.01 13.72
C MET A 277 -7.70 -1.40 14.05
N THR A 278 -6.65 -1.92 13.43
CA THR A 278 -5.31 -1.33 13.48
C THR A 278 -4.75 -1.23 12.08
N VAL A 279 -4.01 -0.15 11.82
CA VAL A 279 -3.29 0.05 10.56
C VAL A 279 -1.83 0.28 10.89
N SER A 280 -0.93 -0.45 10.25
CA SER A 280 0.50 -0.16 10.26
C SER A 280 1.02 0.14 8.87
N VAL A 281 1.97 1.07 8.81
CA VAL A 281 2.70 1.47 7.60
C VAL A 281 4.16 1.13 7.85
N ASP A 282 4.74 0.29 7.00
CA ASP A 282 6.11 -0.22 7.13
C ASP A 282 6.43 -0.79 8.53
N GLY A 283 5.43 -1.43 9.13
CA GLY A 283 5.53 -2.06 10.45
C GLY A 283 5.28 -1.12 11.64
N GLN A 284 5.10 0.18 11.42
CA GLN A 284 4.78 1.15 12.47
C GLN A 284 3.27 1.37 12.57
N GLU A 285 2.67 1.15 13.74
CA GLU A 285 1.24 1.42 13.97
C GLU A 285 0.94 2.91 13.75
N THR A 286 -0.01 3.18 12.86
CA THR A 286 -0.40 4.53 12.42
C THR A 286 -1.81 4.87 12.86
N LEU A 287 -2.77 3.93 12.78
CA LEU A 287 -4.15 4.15 13.22
C LEU A 287 -4.60 3.02 14.12
N LYS A 288 -5.49 3.34 15.07
CA LYS A 288 -6.11 2.36 15.97
C LYS A 288 -7.45 2.87 16.47
N ALA A 289 -8.52 2.17 16.11
CA ALA A 289 -9.87 2.53 16.53
C ALA A 289 -10.79 1.31 16.58
N ALA A 290 -11.93 1.45 17.25
CA ALA A 290 -12.98 0.43 17.27
C ALA A 290 -14.25 0.99 16.60
N ASP A 291 -14.79 0.25 15.63
CA ASP A 291 -16.09 0.56 15.03
C ASP A 291 -16.83 -0.74 14.65
N GLN A 292 -18.11 -0.80 15.04
CA GLN A 292 -19.00 -1.94 14.81
C GLN A 292 -20.19 -1.59 13.90
N GLY A 293 -20.06 -0.52 13.10
CA GLY A 293 -21.07 -0.08 12.14
C GLY A 293 -21.40 -1.12 11.07
N PHE A 294 -20.47 -2.03 10.75
CA PHE A 294 -20.72 -3.22 9.93
C PHE A 294 -20.48 -4.50 10.73
N ARG A 295 -21.50 -5.35 10.81
CA ARG A 295 -21.48 -6.62 11.56
C ARG A 295 -21.50 -7.85 10.66
N ASP A 296 -22.05 -7.72 9.47
CA ASP A 296 -22.10 -8.80 8.48
C ASP A 296 -20.76 -8.97 7.75
N ALA A 297 -20.68 -10.03 6.94
CA ALA A 297 -19.58 -10.25 6.01
C ALA A 297 -19.53 -9.15 4.92
N PHE A 298 -18.38 -8.98 4.31
CA PHE A 298 -18.17 -8.11 3.15
C PHE A 298 -18.22 -8.95 1.86
N ASP A 299 -18.57 -8.28 0.76
CA ASP A 299 -18.82 -8.90 -0.56
C ASP A 299 -17.62 -8.75 -1.51
N GLY A 300 -16.60 -8.00 -1.11
CA GLY A 300 -15.39 -7.85 -1.91
C GLY A 300 -14.45 -6.76 -1.40
N LEU A 301 -13.44 -6.45 -2.22
CA LEU A 301 -12.49 -5.38 -2.00
C LEU A 301 -12.63 -4.33 -3.10
N GLY A 302 -12.65 -3.05 -2.73
CA GLY A 302 -12.65 -1.93 -3.65
C GLY A 302 -11.38 -1.08 -3.51
N LEU A 303 -10.90 -0.57 -4.63
CA LEU A 303 -9.84 0.43 -4.70
C LEU A 303 -10.31 1.64 -5.50
N VAL A 304 -10.06 2.85 -4.97
CA VAL A 304 -10.49 4.11 -5.58
C VAL A 304 -9.34 5.10 -5.58
N ASN A 305 -8.97 5.60 -6.76
CA ASN A 305 -8.06 6.71 -6.94
C ASN A 305 -8.87 7.99 -7.16
N ARG A 306 -8.81 8.94 -6.22
CA ARG A 306 -9.48 10.25 -6.24
C ARG A 306 -8.50 11.36 -6.59
N GLY A 307 -7.89 11.25 -7.76
CA GLY A 307 -6.77 12.12 -8.15
C GLY A 307 -5.46 11.55 -7.59
N GLY A 308 -4.38 11.67 -8.34
CA GLY A 308 -3.08 11.09 -8.00
C GLY A 308 -2.61 10.01 -8.97
N ASP A 309 -1.41 9.51 -8.73
CA ASP A 309 -0.76 8.44 -9.49
C ASP A 309 -0.21 7.41 -8.49
N TYR A 310 -0.77 6.20 -8.56
CA TYR A 310 -0.51 5.13 -7.62
C TYR A 310 -0.25 3.83 -8.38
N ILE A 311 0.69 3.04 -7.87
CA ILE A 311 0.94 1.69 -8.34
C ILE A 311 0.79 0.75 -7.16
N VAL A 312 -0.16 -0.19 -7.24
CA VAL A 312 -0.31 -1.28 -6.29
C VAL A 312 0.53 -2.46 -6.80
N LYS A 313 1.49 -2.86 -5.99
CA LYS A 313 2.39 -3.97 -6.28
C LYS A 313 1.80 -5.31 -5.87
N ARG A 314 1.08 -5.34 -4.74
CA ARG A 314 0.57 -6.59 -4.17
C ARG A 314 -0.62 -6.34 -3.27
N VAL A 315 -1.56 -7.29 -3.26
CA VAL A 315 -2.69 -7.37 -2.33
C VAL A 315 -2.80 -8.78 -1.78
N GLN A 316 -2.91 -8.92 -0.47
CA GLN A 316 -3.16 -10.20 0.19
C GLN A 316 -4.21 -10.02 1.27
N ILE A 317 -5.15 -10.95 1.35
CA ILE A 317 -6.26 -10.88 2.30
C ILE A 317 -6.41 -12.20 3.02
N TYR A 318 -6.57 -12.11 4.33
CA TYR A 318 -6.69 -13.25 5.20
C TYR A 318 -7.91 -13.09 6.11
N ALA A 319 -8.62 -14.19 6.35
CA ALA A 319 -9.64 -14.24 7.40
C ALA A 319 -8.97 -14.30 8.77
N THR A 320 -9.43 -13.48 9.73
CA THR A 320 -9.10 -13.65 11.14
C THR A 320 -10.20 -14.49 11.80
N GLN A 321 -9.81 -15.50 12.58
CA GLN A 321 -10.74 -16.27 13.40
C GLN A 321 -11.09 -15.51 14.68
#